data_AF-A0A837F580-F1
#
_entry.id   AF-A0A837F580-F1
#
_cell.length_a   1.000
_cell.length_b   1.000
_cell.length_c   1.000
_cell.angle_alpha   90.00
_cell.angle_beta   90.00
_cell.angle_gamma   90.00
#
_symmetry.space_group_name_H-M   'P 1'
#
loop_
_entity.id
_entity.type
_entity.pdbx_description
1 polymer ?
#
loop_
_entity_poly.entity_id
_entity_poly.type
_entity_poly.pdbx_seq_one_letter_code
_entity_poly.pdbx_strand_id
1 'polypeptide(L)' 'DENVSVSEKAHRNLCADVVLFIDVLCDTDKQPVFSVDEEEQVREIYGPVHSRLLKQALDLINNADEAREKSQPPA' A
#
# COMPACT_ATOMS: atom_id res chain seq x y z
N ASP A 1 18.89 -2.69 17.22
CA ASP A 1 18.14 -2.92 15.98
C ASP A 1 18.20 -4.39 15.59
N GLU A 2 17.13 -5.13 15.87
CA GLU A 2 16.95 -6.45 15.30
C GLU A 2 16.81 -6.34 13.78
N ASN A 3 17.51 -7.21 13.05
CA ASN A 3 17.43 -7.33 11.61
C ASN A 3 16.08 -7.93 11.21
N VAL A 4 15.02 -7.11 11.25
CA VAL A 4 13.67 -7.47 10.81
C VAL A 4 13.72 -7.83 9.34
N SER A 5 13.18 -8.99 8.98
CA SER A 5 13.15 -9.45 7.59
C SER A 5 12.31 -8.51 6.72
N VAL A 6 12.57 -8.51 5.41
CA VAL A 6 11.79 -7.73 4.43
C VAL A 6 10.31 -8.11 4.50
N SER A 7 10.00 -9.39 4.70
CA SER A 7 8.63 -9.88 4.82
C SER A 7 7.93 -9.34 6.06
N GLU A 8 8.61 -9.32 7.21
CA GLU A 8 8.04 -8.76 8.44
C GLU A 8 7.84 -7.26 8.33
N LYS A 9 8.77 -6.54 7.69
CA LYS A 9 8.61 -5.10 7.44
C LYS A 9 7.42 -4.83 6.52
N ALA A 10 7.28 -5.59 5.44
CA ALA A 10 6.15 -5.48 4.52
C ALA A 10 4.82 -5.77 5.24
N HIS A 11 4.78 -6.79 6.10
CA HIS A 11 3.60 -7.12 6.89
C HIS A 11 3.23 -6.00 7.87
N ARG A 12 4.20 -5.44 8.60
CA ARG A 12 3.97 -4.31 9.52
C ARG A 12 3.47 -3.06 8.79
N ASN A 13 4.04 -2.77 7.63
CA ASN A 13 3.58 -1.66 6.79
C ASN A 13 2.13 -1.86 6.38
N LEU A 14 1.78 -3.07 5.92
CA LEU A 14 0.40 -3.39 5.55
C LEU A 14 -0.57 -3.21 6.72
N CYS A 15 -0.22 -3.69 7.93
CA CYS A 15 -1.06 -3.50 9.11
C CYS A 15 -1.23 -2.00 9.43
N ALA A 16 -0.16 -1.21 9.33
CA ALA A 16 -0.25 0.24 9.53
C ALA A 16 -1.15 0.92 8.50
N ASP A 17 -1.07 0.51 7.23
CA ASP A 17 -1.92 1.05 6.16
C ASP A 17 -3.40 0.70 6.37
N VAL A 18 -3.71 -0.50 6.87
CA VAL A 18 -5.08 -0.90 7.22
C VAL A 18 -5.63 -0.06 8.37
N VAL A 19 -4.84 0.12 9.44
CA VAL A 19 -5.24 0.96 10.58
C VAL A 19 -5.52 2.39 10.12
N LEU A 20 -4.60 2.97 9.33
CA LEU A 20 -4.81 4.31 8.76
C LEU A 20 -6.08 4.36 7.91
N PHE A 21 -6.35 3.34 7.09
CA PHE A 21 -7.55 3.29 6.26
C PHE A 21 -8.84 3.29 7.09
N ILE A 22 -8.87 2.53 8.19
CA ILE A 22 -9.99 2.50 9.14
C ILE A 22 -10.19 3.88 9.79
N ASP A 23 -9.10 4.53 10.20
CA ASP A 23 -9.16 5.83 10.89
C ASP A 23 -9.67 6.97 9.99
N VAL A 24 -9.41 6.91 8.68
CA VAL A 24 -9.71 8.03 7.76
C VAL A 24 -10.94 7.83 6.89
N LEU A 25 -11.42 6.59 6.74
CA LEU A 25 -12.56 6.32 5.87
C LEU A 25 -13.87 6.59 6.61
N CYS A 26 -14.53 7.68 6.20
CA CYS A 26 -15.87 8.02 6.66
C CYS A 26 -16.91 7.84 5.54
N ASP A 27 -18.16 7.61 5.95
CA ASP A 27 -19.32 7.64 5.06
C ASP A 27 -19.71 9.09 4.68
N THR A 28 -20.84 9.23 3.98
CA THR A 28 -21.38 10.52 3.54
C THR A 28 -21.72 11.47 4.68
N ASP A 29 -22.02 10.93 5.86
CA ASP A 29 -22.38 11.68 7.07
C ASP A 29 -21.18 11.88 8.00
N LYS A 30 -19.97 11.61 7.50
CA LYS A 30 -18.69 11.69 8.22
C LYS A 30 -18.59 10.74 9.41
N GLN A 31 -19.37 9.67 9.43
CA GLN A 31 -19.21 8.62 10.43
C GLN A 31 -18.14 7.62 9.98
N PRO A 32 -17.32 7.09 10.90
CA PRO A 32 -16.38 6.03 10.57
C PRO A 32 -17.10 4.86 9.91
N VAL A 33 -16.57 4.37 8.79
CA VAL A 33 -17.15 3.22 8.08
C VAL A 33 -16.87 1.91 8.81
N PHE A 34 -15.73 1.85 9.49
CA PHE A 34 -15.26 0.67 10.21
C PHE A 34 -14.94 1.02 11.67
N SER A 35 -15.08 0.02 12.53
CA SER A 35 -14.54 0.02 13.89
C SER A 35 -13.16 -0.62 13.93
N VAL A 36 -12.40 -0.35 14.99
CA VAL A 36 -11.06 -0.91 15.19
C VAL A 36 -11.09 -2.44 15.35
N ASP A 37 -12.17 -2.98 15.90
CA ASP A 37 -12.36 -4.43 16.08
C ASP A 37 -12.52 -5.18 14.74
N GLU A 38 -12.78 -4.44 13.65
CA GLU A 38 -12.91 -4.99 12.29
C GLU A 38 -11.57 -5.00 11.52
N GLU A 39 -10.45 -4.61 12.14
CA GLU A 39 -9.13 -4.53 11.49
C GLU A 39 -8.75 -5.81 10.73
N GLU A 40 -8.94 -6.97 11.35
CA GLU A 40 -8.57 -8.24 10.75
C GLU A 40 -9.37 -8.52 9.48
N GLN A 41 -10.69 -8.28 9.50
CA GLN A 41 -11.56 -8.49 8.34
C GLN A 41 -11.25 -7.49 7.21
N VAL A 42 -10.99 -6.22 7.57
CA VAL A 42 -10.58 -5.21 6.60
C VAL A 42 -9.24 -5.60 5.98
N ARG A 43 -8.26 -6.05 6.77
CA ARG A 43 -6.95 -6.48 6.27
C ARG A 43 -7.05 -7.66 5.30
N GLU A 44 -7.91 -8.64 5.57
CA GLU A 44 -8.10 -9.80 4.69
C GLU A 44 -8.61 -9.42 3.30
N ILE A 45 -9.45 -8.38 3.20
CA ILE A 45 -10.07 -7.96 1.93
C ILE A 45 -9.26 -6.83 1.27
N TYR A 46 -9.01 -5.74 2.01
CA TYR A 46 -8.33 -4.56 1.49
C TYR A 46 -6.83 -4.81 1.29
N GLY A 47 -6.17 -5.58 2.17
CA GLY A 47 -4.73 -5.77 2.12
C GLY A 47 -4.21 -6.34 0.79
N PRO A 48 -4.81 -7.41 0.24
CA PRO A 48 -4.48 -7.92 -1.09
C PRO A 48 -4.76 -6.93 -2.23
N VAL A 49 -5.84 -6.15 -2.12
CA VAL A 49 -6.19 -5.12 -3.12
C VAL A 49 -5.16 -4.00 -3.12
N HIS A 50 -4.83 -3.47 -1.94
CA HIS A 50 -3.82 -2.43 -1.75
C HIS A 50 -2.46 -2.88 -2.28
N SER A 51 -2.01 -4.09 -1.91
CA SER A 51 -0.72 -4.63 -2.35
C SER A 51 -0.62 -4.73 -3.87
N ARG A 52 -1.71 -5.14 -4.54
CA ARG A 52 -1.76 -5.20 -6.01
C ARG A 52 -1.72 -3.82 -6.64
N LEU A 53 -2.47 -2.85 -6.13
CA LEU A 53 -2.48 -1.48 -6.64
C LEU A 53 -1.11 -0.80 -6.44
N LEU A 54 -0.49 -0.97 -5.26
CA LEU A 54 0.85 -0.46 -4.97
C LEU A 54 1.88 -1.05 -5.93
N LYS A 55 1.84 -2.36 -6.15
CA LYS A 55 2.72 -3.02 -7.14
C LYS A 55 2.53 -2.41 -8.53
N GLN A 56 1.29 -2.27 -9.00
CA GLN A 56 1.01 -1.67 -10.31
C GLN A 56 1.53 -0.23 -10.42
N ALA A 57 1.38 0.58 -9.37
CA ALA A 57 1.91 1.94 -9.34
C ALA A 57 3.45 1.96 -9.42
N LEU A 58 4.13 1.09 -8.68
CA LEU A 58 5.58 0.94 -8.72
C LEU A 58 6.07 0.47 -10.10
N ASP A 59 5.39 -0.51 -10.69
CA ASP A 59 5.71 -1.01 -12.03
C ASP A 59 5.56 0.11 -13.07
N LEU A 60 4.53 0.96 -12.96
CA LEU A 60 4.35 2.13 -13.84
C LEU A 60 5.47 3.16 -13.69
N ILE A 61 5.91 3.45 -12.46
CA ILE A 61 7.01 4.39 -12.18
C ILE A 61 8.31 3.84 -12.78
N ASN A 62 8.64 2.58 -12.49
CA ASN A 62 9.86 1.96 -13.01
C ASN A 62 9.87 1.91 -14.54
N ASN A 63 8.73 1.56 -15.17
CA ASN A 63 8.62 1.54 -16.63
C ASN A 63 8.82 2.94 -17.24
N ALA A 64 8.32 3.99 -16.59
CA ALA A 64 8.52 5.37 -17.04
C ALA A 64 10.00 5.80 -16.93
N ASP A 65 10.68 5.40 -15.85
CA ASP A 65 12.10 5.69 -15.64
C ASP A 65 12.99 4.92 -16.62
N GLU A 66 12.71 3.63 -16.85
CA GLU A 66 13.40 2.82 -17.86
C GLU A 66 13.22 3.38 -19.28
N ALA A 67 12.00 3.82 -19.62
CA ALA A 67 11.72 4.43 -20.92
C ALA A 67 12.51 5.73 -21.12
N ARG A 68 12.67 6.53 -20.05
CA ARG A 68 13.48 7.76 -20.08
C ARG A 68 14.96 7.46 -20.29
N GLU A 69 15.51 6.51 -19.55
CA GLU A 69 16.92 6.11 -19.67
C GLU A 69 17.25 5.63 -21.10
N LYS A 70 16.39 4.80 -21.69
CA LYS A 70 16.55 4.28 -23.07
C LYS A 70 16.39 5.35 -24.16
N SER A 71 15.81 6.51 -23.83
CA SER A 71 15.55 7.59 -24.78
C SER A 71 16.63 8.68 -24.79
N GLN A 72 17.65 8.62 -23.91
CA GLN A 72 18.80 9.51 -24.00
C GLN A 72 19.70 9.12 -25.18
N PRO A 73 20.04 10.06 -26.08
CA PRO A 73 20.97 9.77 -27.18
C PRO A 73 22.35 9.42 -26.62
N PRO A 74 23.10 8.51 -27.27
CA PRO A 74 24.45 8.19 -26.85
C PRO A 74 25.34 9.44 -26.93
N ALA A 75 26.13 9.65 -25.88
CA ALA A 75 27.11 10.73 -25.76
C ALA A 75 28.30 10.55 -26.71
#